data_AF-A0A182UWN8-F1
#
_entry.id   AF-A0A182UWN8-F1
#
_cell.length_a   1.000
_cell.length_b   1.000
_cell.length_c   1.000
_cell.angle_alpha   90.00
_cell.angle_beta   90.00
_cell.angle_gamma   90.00
#
_symmetry.space_group_name_H-M   'P 1'
#
loop_
_entity.id
_entity.type
_entity.pdbx_description
1 polymer ?
#
loop_
_entity_poly.entity_id
_entity_poly.type
_entity_poly.pdbx_seq_one_letter_code
_entity_poly.pdbx_strand_id
1 'polypeptide(L)'
;MLLALLRRKLKLRLPADARTLLKTPTQVGLEIQPILGGHFWYQGIEYVLMTHLNNTTPRVDRFRAQIFIDGLPLFNSSARQLWPILMKVVELPEAPVMLLGVFCGHTKPDDVEGFLRSLVSDANNLQKRGL
;
A
#
# COMPACT_ATOMS: atom_id res chain seq x y z
N MET A 1 -2.23 29.56 1.27
CA MET A 1 -2.59 30.77 2.05
C MET A 1 -1.80 30.89 3.35
N LEU A 2 -1.75 29.86 4.22
CA LEU A 2 -1.03 29.91 5.51
C LEU A 2 0.48 30.20 5.38
N LEU A 3 1.20 29.49 4.50
CA LEU A 3 2.64 29.69 4.32
C LEU A 3 3.01 31.10 3.86
N ALA A 4 2.15 31.71 3.04
CA ALA A 4 2.32 33.10 2.60
C ALA A 4 2.16 34.08 3.78
N LEU A 5 1.20 33.82 4.68
CA LEU A 5 1.02 34.61 5.90
C LEU A 5 2.21 34.48 6.85
N LEU A 6 2.73 33.27 7.06
CA LEU A 6 3.88 33.01 7.93
C LEU A 6 5.15 33.69 7.40
N ARG A 7 5.43 33.61 6.08
CA ARG A 7 6.52 34.35 5.45
C ARG A 7 6.44 35.85 5.73
N ARG A 8 5.25 36.43 5.56
CA ARG A 8 5.03 37.88 5.72
C ARG A 8 5.11 38.32 7.18
N LYS A 9 4.51 37.56 8.10
CA LYS A 9 4.38 37.95 9.52
C LYS A 9 5.62 37.60 10.34
N LEU A 10 6.28 36.49 10.04
CA LEU A 10 7.42 35.98 10.81
C LEU A 10 8.76 36.16 10.10
N LYS A 11 8.77 36.73 8.88
CA LYS A 11 9.97 36.93 8.05
C LYS A 11 10.76 35.63 7.79
N LEU A 12 10.08 34.48 7.78
CA LEU A 12 10.69 33.17 7.54
C LEU A 12 10.85 32.90 6.03
N ARG A 13 11.98 32.29 5.65
CA ARG A 13 12.19 31.75 4.29
C ARG A 13 11.58 30.35 4.17
N LEU A 14 10.27 30.32 3.94
CA LEU A 14 9.53 29.08 3.66
C LEU A 14 9.32 28.92 2.15
N PRO A 15 9.08 27.73 1.59
CA PRO A 15 8.60 27.55 0.21
C PRO A 15 7.11 27.91 0.07
N ALA A 16 6.65 28.07 -1.18
CA ALA A 16 5.31 28.57 -1.46
C ALA A 16 4.26 27.46 -1.35
N ASP A 17 4.66 26.27 -1.77
CA ASP A 17 3.87 25.05 -1.72
C ASP A 17 4.20 24.27 -0.44
N ALA A 18 3.16 23.80 0.24
CA ALA A 18 3.28 22.94 1.41
C ALA A 18 3.95 21.60 1.06
N ARG A 19 3.75 21.09 -0.16
CA ARG A 19 4.43 19.88 -0.65
C ARG A 19 5.94 20.06 -0.68
N THR A 20 6.43 21.23 -1.10
CA THR A 20 7.87 21.54 -1.05
C THR A 20 8.35 21.65 0.40
N LEU A 21 7.56 22.29 1.29
CA LEU A 21 7.91 22.38 2.71
C LEU A 21 8.03 20.99 3.35
N LEU A 22 7.08 20.12 3.05
CA LEU A 22 6.99 18.77 3.59
C LEU A 22 7.82 17.75 2.81
N LYS A 23 8.56 18.17 1.78
CA LYS A 23 9.30 17.31 0.86
C LYS A 23 8.45 16.13 0.36
N THR A 24 7.18 16.39 0.03
CA THR A 24 6.26 15.36 -0.43
C THR A 24 6.86 14.65 -1.66
N PRO A 25 6.90 13.31 -1.68
CA PRO A 25 7.43 12.57 -2.82
C PRO A 25 6.73 12.98 -4.12
N THR A 26 7.51 13.21 -5.17
CA THR A 26 6.99 13.61 -6.49
C THR A 26 6.77 12.43 -7.43
N GLN A 27 7.31 11.26 -7.09
CA GLN A 27 7.23 10.02 -7.87
C GLN A 27 6.15 9.06 -7.35
N VAL A 28 5.10 9.59 -6.72
CA VAL A 28 3.98 8.76 -6.23
C VAL A 28 3.21 8.23 -7.42
N GLY A 29 2.96 6.92 -7.44
CA GLY A 29 2.12 6.26 -8.43
C GLY A 29 2.85 5.70 -9.66
N LEU A 30 4.18 5.87 -9.76
CA LEU A 30 4.96 5.24 -10.85
C LEU A 30 4.94 3.70 -10.78
N GLU A 31 4.69 3.15 -9.59
CA GLU A 31 4.56 1.71 -9.36
C GLU A 31 3.18 1.16 -9.78
N ILE A 32 2.21 2.04 -10.07
CA ILE A 32 0.87 1.62 -10.49
C ILE A 32 0.96 1.12 -11.93
N GLN A 33 0.63 -0.16 -12.13
CA GLN A 33 0.63 -0.80 -13.43
C GLN A 33 -0.80 -0.93 -13.98
N PRO A 34 -1.02 -0.69 -15.28
CA PRO A 34 -2.28 -1.07 -15.91
C PRO A 34 -2.38 -2.61 -15.97
N ILE A 35 -3.54 -3.15 -15.61
CA ILE A 35 -3.90 -4.54 -15.86
C ILE A 35 -5.28 -4.60 -16.54
N LEU A 36 -5.71 -5.76 -17.02
CA LEU A 36 -7.02 -5.86 -17.67
C LEU A 36 -8.14 -5.42 -16.70
N GLY A 37 -8.98 -4.49 -17.16
CA GLY A 37 -10.12 -3.97 -16.39
C GLY A 37 -9.80 -2.82 -15.42
N GLY A 38 -8.53 -2.43 -15.24
CA GLY A 38 -8.20 -1.34 -14.32
C GLY A 38 -6.72 -1.09 -14.07
N HIS A 39 -6.42 -0.58 -12.87
CA HIS A 39 -5.07 -0.26 -12.44
C HIS A 39 -4.75 -1.04 -11.17
N PHE A 40 -3.51 -1.48 -11.05
CA PHE A 40 -3.05 -2.30 -9.94
C PHE A 40 -1.76 -1.75 -9.37
N TRP A 41 -1.69 -1.73 -8.04
CA TRP A 41 -0.50 -1.42 -7.29
C TRP A 41 -0.20 -2.55 -6.33
N TYR A 42 1.07 -2.92 -6.19
CA TYR A 42 1.51 -3.99 -5.31
C TYR A 42 2.79 -3.59 -4.59
N GLN A 43 2.76 -3.65 -3.26
CA GLN A 43 3.87 -3.29 -2.37
C GLN A 43 4.73 -4.49 -1.97
N GLY A 44 4.11 -5.64 -1.75
CA GLY A 44 4.81 -6.86 -1.29
C GLY A 44 4.74 -7.12 0.21
N ILE A 45 4.78 -8.41 0.56
CA ILE A 45 4.72 -8.97 1.90
C ILE A 45 5.96 -8.58 2.69
N GLU A 46 7.15 -8.76 2.13
CA GLU A 46 8.41 -8.46 2.81
C GLU A 46 8.49 -7.00 3.21
N TYR A 47 8.18 -6.09 2.27
CA TYR A 47 8.27 -4.66 2.51
C TYR A 47 7.35 -4.23 3.66
N VAL A 48 6.09 -4.68 3.67
CA VAL A 48 5.15 -4.29 4.74
C VAL A 48 5.54 -4.90 6.09
N LEU A 49 6.08 -6.12 6.10
CA LEU A 49 6.55 -6.77 7.33
C LEU A 49 7.79 -6.07 7.87
N MET A 50 8.80 -5.83 7.04
CA MET A 50 10.02 -5.11 7.43
C MET A 50 9.70 -3.70 7.93
N THR A 51 8.77 -3.00 7.28
CA THR A 51 8.33 -1.67 7.71
C THR A 51 7.65 -1.72 9.08
N HIS A 52 6.79 -2.71 9.32
CA HIS A 52 6.13 -2.88 10.60
C HIS A 52 7.09 -3.31 11.72
N LEU A 53 8.04 -4.19 11.39
CA LEU A 53 9.01 -4.77 12.32
C LEU A 53 10.27 -3.91 12.50
N ASN A 54 10.37 -2.77 11.82
CA ASN A 54 11.59 -1.94 11.80
C ASN A 54 12.12 -1.58 13.20
N ASN A 55 11.23 -1.48 14.20
CA ASN A 55 11.59 -1.21 15.60
C ASN A 55 11.20 -2.34 16.57
N THR A 56 10.84 -3.52 16.06
CA THR A 56 10.34 -4.63 16.88
C THR A 56 10.97 -5.94 16.42
N THR A 57 11.70 -6.59 17.31
CA THR A 57 12.16 -7.97 17.06
C THR A 57 11.00 -8.93 17.32
N PRO A 58 10.49 -9.65 16.30
CA PRO A 58 9.46 -10.64 16.52
C PRO A 58 10.00 -11.77 17.39
N ARG A 59 9.17 -12.26 18.32
CA ARG A 59 9.50 -13.40 19.20
C ARG A 59 9.30 -14.77 18.53
N VAL A 60 8.90 -14.78 17.27
CA VAL A 60 8.58 -15.97 16.49
C VAL A 60 9.50 -16.04 15.28
N ASP A 61 9.92 -17.26 14.94
CA ASP A 61 10.73 -17.60 13.77
C ASP A 61 9.88 -17.98 12.55
N ARG A 62 8.59 -18.24 12.77
CA ARG A 62 7.60 -18.58 11.74
C ARG A 62 6.31 -17.83 11.99
N PHE A 63 5.64 -17.49 10.91
CA PHE A 63 4.31 -16.88 10.97
C PHE A 63 3.40 -17.45 9.89
N ARG A 64 2.10 -17.35 10.13
CA ARG A 64 1.04 -17.62 9.17
C ARG A 64 0.45 -16.30 8.70
N ALA A 65 0.35 -16.15 7.39
CA ALA A 65 -0.33 -15.03 6.76
C ALA A 65 -1.76 -15.45 6.40
N GLN A 66 -2.75 -14.73 6.93
CA GLN A 66 -4.12 -14.79 6.45
C GLN A 66 -4.31 -13.69 5.41
N ILE A 67 -4.70 -14.08 4.20
CA ILE A 67 -4.93 -13.16 3.09
C ILE A 67 -6.42 -12.91 2.93
N PHE A 68 -6.80 -11.64 2.82
CA PHE A 68 -8.19 -11.21 2.59
C PHE A 68 -8.25 -10.37 1.32
N ILE A 69 -9.22 -10.70 0.46
CA ILE A 69 -9.45 -10.02 -0.81
C ILE A 69 -10.96 -9.87 -0.95
N ASP A 70 -11.45 -8.63 -0.94
CA ASP A 70 -12.87 -8.33 -1.10
C ASP A 70 -13.06 -6.99 -1.83
N GLY A 71 -14.22 -6.81 -2.44
CA GLY A 71 -14.58 -5.61 -3.18
C GLY A 71 -15.11 -4.49 -2.27
N LEU A 72 -14.55 -3.30 -2.40
CA LEU A 72 -15.00 -2.09 -1.72
C LEU A 72 -15.48 -1.05 -2.75
N PRO A 73 -16.76 -0.65 -2.75
CA PRO A 73 -17.22 0.44 -3.60
C PRO A 73 -16.53 1.76 -3.20
N LEU A 74 -15.97 2.47 -4.18
CA LEU A 74 -15.29 3.74 -3.93
C LEU A 74 -16.26 4.92 -3.84
N PHE A 75 -17.30 4.90 -4.66
CA PHE A 75 -18.23 6.01 -4.81
C PHE A 75 -19.64 5.47 -4.95
N ASN A 76 -20.61 6.16 -4.35
CA ASN A 76 -22.03 5.80 -4.52
C ASN A 76 -22.56 6.11 -5.92
N SER A 77 -21.88 7.01 -6.66
CA SER A 77 -22.27 7.48 -7.99
C SER A 77 -21.52 6.82 -9.14
N SER A 78 -20.62 5.87 -8.85
CA SER A 78 -19.81 5.19 -9.87
C SER A 78 -19.70 3.71 -9.54
N ALA A 79 -19.64 2.88 -10.58
CA ALA A 79 -19.32 1.46 -10.43
C ALA A 79 -17.85 1.21 -10.06
N ARG A 80 -17.01 2.25 -9.89
CA ARG A 80 -15.62 2.07 -9.47
C ARG A 80 -15.52 1.41 -8.11
N GLN A 81 -14.69 0.37 -8.03
CA GLN A 81 -14.43 -0.45 -6.87
C GLN A 81 -12.93 -0.59 -6.64
N LEU A 82 -12.54 -0.72 -5.37
CA LEU A 82 -11.24 -1.22 -4.98
C LEU A 82 -11.33 -2.70 -4.64
N TRP A 83 -10.27 -3.42 -4.97
CA TRP A 83 -10.06 -4.80 -4.55
C TRP A 83 -8.69 -4.88 -3.87
N PRO A 84 -8.61 -4.55 -2.57
CA PRO A 84 -7.38 -4.66 -1.81
C PRO A 84 -6.98 -6.12 -1.58
N ILE A 85 -5.68 -6.37 -1.60
CA ILE A 85 -5.05 -7.57 -1.06
C ILE A 85 -4.53 -7.21 0.32
N LEU A 86 -5.18 -7.76 1.35
CA LEU A 86 -4.87 -7.51 2.75
C LEU A 86 -4.25 -8.73 3.39
N MET A 87 -3.38 -8.52 4.38
CA MET A 87 -2.73 -9.57 5.15
C MET A 87 -2.85 -9.32 6.65
N LYS A 88 -3.18 -10.37 7.39
CA LYS A 88 -3.04 -10.44 8.85
C LYS A 88 -2.02 -11.51 9.22
N VAL A 89 -1.06 -11.13 10.07
CA VAL A 89 -0.10 -12.07 10.66
C VAL A 89 -0.74 -12.66 11.92
N VAL A 90 -0.94 -13.99 11.93
CA VAL A 90 -1.66 -14.67 13.01
C VAL A 90 -0.92 -14.57 14.34
N GLU A 91 0.39 -14.70 14.30
CA GLU A 91 1.27 -14.68 15.48
C GLU A 91 1.53 -13.26 16.01
N LEU A 92 1.05 -12.23 15.30
CA LEU A 92 1.11 -10.83 15.73
C LEU A 92 -0.32 -10.27 15.85
N PRO A 93 -1.08 -10.64 16.90
CA PRO A 93 -2.47 -10.23 17.05
C PRO A 93 -2.63 -8.72 17.19
N GLU A 94 -1.64 -8.03 17.75
CA GLU A 94 -1.64 -6.56 17.90
C GLU A 94 -1.23 -5.83 16.61
N ALA A 95 -0.60 -6.52 15.66
CA ALA A 95 -0.23 -5.90 14.38
C ALA A 95 -1.49 -5.49 13.61
N PRO A 96 -1.49 -4.36 12.88
CA PRO A 96 -2.60 -4.00 12.02
C PRO A 96 -2.75 -5.00 10.87
N VAL A 97 -3.91 -4.97 10.21
CA VAL A 97 -4.06 -5.57 8.89
C VAL A 97 -3.23 -4.76 7.90
N MET A 98 -2.36 -5.43 7.14
CA MET A 98 -1.42 -4.80 6.21
C MET A 98 -1.97 -4.83 4.78
N LEU A 99 -1.84 -3.72 4.06
CA LEU A 99 -2.19 -3.64 2.64
C LEU A 99 -1.00 -4.09 1.79
N LEU A 100 -1.15 -5.18 1.05
CA LEU A 100 -0.13 -5.71 0.15
C LEU A 100 -0.25 -5.15 -1.27
N GLY A 101 -1.46 -4.87 -1.71
CA GLY A 101 -1.73 -4.35 -3.03
C GLY A 101 -3.18 -3.93 -3.17
N VAL A 102 -3.50 -3.21 -4.23
CA VAL A 102 -4.85 -2.74 -4.50
C VAL A 102 -5.10 -2.65 -5.99
N PHE A 103 -6.20 -3.26 -6.43
CA PHE A 103 -6.74 -3.05 -7.76
C PHE A 103 -7.85 -2.00 -7.73
N CYS A 104 -7.94 -1.17 -8.77
CA CYS A 104 -8.99 -0.19 -8.97
C CYS A 104 -9.57 -0.33 -10.38
N GLY A 105 -10.85 -0.69 -10.47
CA GLY A 105 -11.56 -0.91 -11.74
C GLY A 105 -13.05 -0.64 -11.61
N HIS A 106 -13.81 -0.81 -12.70
CA HIS A 106 -15.28 -0.70 -12.67
C HIS A 106 -15.98 -2.03 -12.33
N THR A 107 -15.22 -3.12 -12.32
CA THR A 107 -15.64 -4.48 -12.00
C THR A 107 -14.63 -5.07 -11.01
N LYS A 108 -14.85 -6.32 -10.60
CA LYS A 108 -13.80 -7.12 -9.96
C LYS A 108 -12.64 -7.34 -10.93
N PRO A 109 -11.42 -7.68 -10.45
CA PRO A 109 -10.32 -8.04 -11.33
C PRO A 109 -10.74 -9.24 -12.21
N ASP A 110 -10.87 -9.00 -13.51
CA ASP A 110 -11.25 -10.04 -14.47
C ASP A 110 -10.03 -10.90 -14.86
N ASP A 111 -8.84 -10.33 -14.74
CA ASP A 111 -7.56 -11.01 -14.92
C ASP A 111 -6.97 -11.45 -13.56
N VAL A 112 -7.27 -12.71 -13.21
CA VAL A 112 -6.75 -13.35 -11.98
C VAL A 112 -5.23 -13.43 -12.00
N GLU A 113 -4.65 -13.65 -13.18
CA GLU A 113 -3.23 -13.82 -13.37
C GLU A 113 -2.50 -12.49 -13.12
N GLY A 114 -2.91 -11.41 -13.79
CA GLY A 114 -2.38 -10.07 -13.55
C GLY A 114 -2.58 -9.57 -12.11
N PHE A 115 -3.69 -9.95 -11.46
CA PHE A 115 -3.99 -9.53 -10.10
C PHE A 115 -3.21 -10.30 -9.02
N LEU A 116 -3.05 -11.63 -9.16
CA LEU A 116 -2.46 -12.49 -8.11
C LEU A 116 -1.00 -12.88 -8.35
N ARG A 117 -0.45 -12.71 -9.57
CA ARG A 117 0.92 -13.17 -9.89
C ARG A 117 1.96 -12.60 -8.93
N SER A 118 1.90 -11.31 -8.62
CA SER A 118 2.86 -10.67 -7.72
C SER A 118 2.78 -11.26 -6.31
N LEU A 119 1.57 -11.40 -5.76
CA LEU A 119 1.34 -12.00 -4.44
C LEU A 119 1.89 -13.42 -4.35
N VAL A 120 1.56 -14.26 -5.33
CA VAL A 120 1.99 -15.67 -5.35
C VAL A 120 3.51 -15.77 -5.50
N SER A 121 4.11 -14.95 -6.37
CA SER A 121 5.56 -14.96 -6.58
C SER A 121 6.31 -14.55 -5.32
N ASP A 122 5.83 -13.50 -4.65
CA ASP A 122 6.38 -12.98 -3.41
C ASP A 122 6.27 -13.99 -2.26
N ALA A 123 5.08 -14.56 -2.05
CA ALA A 123 4.87 -15.60 -1.04
C ALA A 123 5.75 -16.84 -1.25
N ASN A 124 5.84 -17.33 -2.50
CA ASN A 124 6.69 -18.46 -2.84
C ASN A 124 8.19 -18.16 -2.64
N ASN A 125 8.60 -16.93 -2.91
CA ASN A 125 9.98 -16.50 -2.71
C ASN A 125 10.32 -16.47 -1.22
N LEU A 126 9.46 -15.85 -0.39
CA LEU A 126 9.61 -15.78 1.06
C LEU A 126 9.57 -17.17 1.73
N GLN A 127 8.73 -18.09 1.26
CA GLN A 127 8.73 -19.46 1.78
C GLN A 127 10.07 -20.19 1.56
N LYS A 128 10.81 -19.86 0.49
CA LYS A 128 12.08 -20.49 0.17
C LYS A 128 13.26 -19.89 0.91
N ARG A 129 13.30 -18.56 1.04
CA ARG A 129 14.46 -17.84 1.58
C ARG A 129 14.29 -17.31 3.01
N GLY A 130 13.06 -17.23 3.52
CA GLY A 130 12.73 -16.45 4.73
C GLY A 130 12.50 -14.97 4.44
N LEU A 131 12.32 -14.18 5.49
CA LEU A 131 12.42 -12.71 5.45
C LEU A 131 13.88 -12.30 5.43
#